data_AF-A0A9D5BNM0-F1
#
_entry.id   AF-A0A9D5BNM0-F1
#
_cell.length_a   1.000
_cell.length_b   1.000
_cell.length_c   1.000
_cell.angle_alpha   90.00
_cell.angle_beta   90.00
_cell.angle_gamma   90.00
#
_symmetry.space_group_name_H-M   'P 1'
#
loop_
_entity.id
_entity.type
_entity.pdbx_description
1 polymer ?
#
loop_
_entity_poly.entity_id
_entity_poly.type
_entity_poly.pdbx_seq_one_letter_code
_entity_poly.pdbx_strand_id
1 'polypeptide(L)'
;MQSQLSNDVTTNNEIEDINLITLPPENNYKFKGEDTMYFFTPRSKKYENGQRPDRAVENHGFWKATGKENSVMNNDVEIGFKRSLVFYTGKQGKTKELVNLKTNWIMQEFRIKDFTISGATLYSNKV
;
A
#
# COMPACT_ATOMS: atom_id res chain seq x y z
N MET A 1 -39.43 6.31 -8.76
CA MET A 1 -38.25 6.53 -9.63
C MET A 1 -37.02 6.05 -8.88
N GLN A 2 -36.60 4.81 -9.13
CA GLN A 2 -35.34 4.27 -8.61
C GLN A 2 -34.22 4.74 -9.56
N SER A 3 -33.33 5.61 -9.09
CA SER A 3 -32.14 5.98 -9.84
C SER A 3 -31.16 4.80 -9.80
N GLN A 4 -31.03 4.12 -10.93
CA GLN A 4 -29.95 3.18 -11.20
C GLN A 4 -28.62 3.90 -11.00
N LEU A 5 -27.83 3.46 -10.01
CA LEU A 5 -26.43 3.84 -9.91
C LEU A 5 -25.73 3.27 -11.15
N SER A 6 -25.31 4.16 -12.02
CA SER A 6 -24.44 3.89 -13.17
C SER A 6 -23.27 3.00 -12.73
N ASN A 7 -23.25 1.77 -13.25
CA ASN A 7 -22.15 0.80 -13.10
C ASN A 7 -20.99 1.10 -14.07
N ASP A 8 -20.93 2.29 -14.67
CA ASP A 8 -19.91 2.67 -15.64
C ASP A 8 -18.66 3.22 -14.94
N VAL A 9 -17.87 2.36 -14.30
CA VAL A 9 -16.39 2.33 -14.37
C VAL A 9 -15.92 0.93 -13.96
N THR A 10 -16.13 -0.06 -14.83
CA THR A 10 -15.23 -1.22 -14.89
C THR A 10 -14.46 -1.12 -16.19
N THR A 11 -13.55 -0.14 -16.28
CA THR A 11 -12.44 -0.30 -17.20
C THR A 11 -11.64 -1.50 -16.67
N ASN A 12 -11.35 -2.45 -17.56
CA ASN A 12 -10.47 -3.59 -17.31
C ASN A 12 -9.03 -3.08 -17.06
N ASN A 13 -8.82 -2.33 -15.99
CA ASN A 13 -7.51 -1.93 -15.52
C ASN A 13 -6.98 -3.12 -14.73
N GLU A 14 -6.23 -3.99 -15.41
CA GLU A 14 -5.47 -5.05 -14.76
C GLU A 14 -4.57 -4.40 -13.70
N ILE A 15 -4.91 -4.57 -12.42
CA ILE A 15 -4.08 -4.12 -11.31
C ILE A 15 -2.86 -5.04 -11.29
N GLU A 16 -1.69 -4.50 -11.63
CA GLU A 16 -0.45 -5.26 -11.70
C GLU A 16 0.10 -5.59 -10.29
N ASP A 17 0.79 -6.72 -10.16
CA ASP A 17 1.60 -7.04 -8.99
C ASP A 17 2.98 -6.34 -9.14
N ILE A 18 3.28 -5.35 -8.28
CA ILE A 18 4.54 -4.60 -8.23
C ILE A 18 5.21 -4.81 -6.87
N ASN A 19 6.52 -5.08 -6.85
CA ASN A 19 7.26 -5.09 -5.60
C ASN A 19 7.60 -3.67 -5.14
N LEU A 20 6.91 -3.20 -4.10
CA LEU A 20 7.05 -1.83 -3.63
C LEU A 20 8.45 -1.47 -3.12
N ILE A 21 9.20 -2.44 -2.60
CA ILE A 21 10.50 -2.17 -1.96
C ILE A 21 11.65 -2.02 -2.96
N THR A 22 11.41 -2.36 -4.24
CA THR A 22 12.46 -2.37 -5.27
C THR A 22 12.42 -1.16 -6.20
N LEU A 23 11.33 -0.38 -6.18
CA LEU A 23 11.14 0.75 -7.10
C LEU A 23 10.67 2.00 -6.34
N PRO A 24 11.43 3.11 -6.38
CA PRO A 24 10.94 4.37 -5.84
C PRO A 24 9.79 4.90 -6.70
N PRO A 25 8.86 5.67 -6.11
CA PRO A 25 7.68 6.13 -6.83
C PRO A 25 8.02 7.00 -8.05
N GLU A 26 9.12 7.76 -7.98
CA GLU A 26 9.62 8.60 -9.09
C GLU A 26 10.12 7.82 -10.32
N ASN A 27 10.54 6.57 -10.14
CA ASN A 27 11.01 5.73 -11.25
C ASN A 27 9.92 4.79 -11.77
N ASN A 28 8.67 4.99 -11.35
CA ASN A 28 7.58 4.17 -11.82
C ASN A 28 7.09 4.66 -13.19
N TYR A 29 7.68 4.12 -14.24
CA TYR A 29 7.40 4.43 -15.65
C TYR A 29 5.96 4.12 -16.11
N LYS A 30 5.12 3.57 -15.22
CA LYS A 30 3.71 3.26 -15.47
C LYS A 30 2.77 4.44 -15.24
N PHE A 31 3.26 5.57 -14.70
CA PHE A 31 2.56 6.85 -14.76
C PHE A 31 2.53 7.34 -16.23
N LYS A 32 1.70 6.71 -17.07
CA LYS A 32 1.51 7.05 -18.47
C LYS A 32 0.65 8.32 -18.62
N GLY A 33 1.03 9.39 -17.91
CA GLY A 33 0.27 10.64 -17.83
C GLY A 33 -0.91 10.61 -16.85
N GLU A 34 -1.03 9.58 -16.02
CA GLU A 34 -2.01 9.52 -14.94
C GLU A 34 -1.41 10.01 -13.62
N ASP A 35 -2.21 10.65 -12.77
CA ASP A 35 -1.79 11.15 -11.45
C ASP A 35 -1.93 10.10 -10.33
N THR A 36 -2.55 8.95 -10.62
CA THR A 36 -2.83 7.88 -9.64
C THR A 36 -2.71 6.52 -10.31
N MET A 37 -2.11 5.57 -9.59
CA MET A 37 -1.93 4.20 -10.06
C MET A 37 -2.26 3.22 -8.92
N TYR A 38 -2.81 2.08 -9.29
CA TYR A 38 -3.17 0.99 -8.39
C TYR A 38 -2.29 -0.22 -8.69
N PHE A 39 -1.81 -0.89 -7.64
CA PHE A 39 -1.01 -2.11 -7.75
C PHE A 39 -1.20 -2.97 -6.50
N PHE A 40 -0.94 -4.27 -6.65
CA PHE A 40 -0.74 -5.16 -5.52
C PHE A 40 0.75 -5.24 -5.20
N THR A 41 1.10 -5.40 -3.93
CA THR A 41 2.50 -5.62 -3.52
C THR A 41 2.56 -6.71 -2.45
N PRO A 42 3.57 -7.60 -2.48
CA PRO A 42 3.85 -8.47 -1.35
C PRO A 42 4.06 -7.65 -0.08
N ARG A 43 3.54 -8.15 1.04
CA ARG A 43 3.71 -7.51 2.35
C ARG A 43 4.82 -8.23 3.12
N SER A 44 6.05 -7.83 2.88
CA SER A 44 7.19 -8.31 3.66
C SER A 44 7.19 -7.71 5.07
N LYS A 45 7.74 -8.44 6.03
CA LYS A 45 7.94 -7.96 7.40
C LYS A 45 9.32 -7.34 7.52
N LYS A 46 9.43 -6.21 8.24
CA LYS A 46 10.71 -5.57 8.55
C LYS A 46 11.60 -6.44 9.46
N TYR A 47 10.97 -7.23 10.32
CA TYR A 47 11.63 -8.12 11.27
C TYR A 47 10.95 -9.49 11.21
N GLU A 48 11.74 -10.56 11.30
CA GLU A 48 11.28 -11.95 11.20
C GLU A 48 10.06 -12.24 12.09
N ASN A 49 10.12 -11.81 13.36
CA ASN A 49 9.05 -12.01 14.35
C ASN A 49 8.14 -10.78 14.54
N GLY A 50 8.26 -9.76 13.68
CA GLY A 50 7.51 -8.51 13.79
C GLY A 50 6.24 -8.49 12.95
N GLN A 51 5.28 -7.64 13.33
CA GLN A 51 4.09 -7.32 12.51
C GLN A 51 4.26 -6.05 11.68
N ARG A 52 5.41 -5.37 11.83
CA ARG A 52 5.72 -4.14 11.14
C ARG A 52 6.08 -4.45 9.68
N PRO A 53 5.35 -3.91 8.69
CA PRO A 53 5.69 -4.09 7.29
C PRO A 53 7.05 -3.45 6.98
N ASP A 54 7.80 -4.06 6.06
CA ASP A 54 8.93 -3.38 5.46
C ASP A 54 8.44 -2.35 4.46
N ARG A 55 9.06 -1.17 4.54
CA ARG A 55 8.69 0.03 3.80
C ARG A 55 9.93 0.79 3.32
N ALA A 56 11.11 0.21 3.51
CA ALA A 56 12.32 0.73 2.90
C ALA A 56 12.29 0.42 1.40
N VAL A 57 12.67 1.40 0.59
CA VAL A 57 12.98 1.20 -0.82
C VAL A 57 14.50 1.22 -0.93
N GLU A 58 15.07 0.09 -1.30
CA GLU A 58 16.52 -0.12 -1.22
C GLU A 58 17.29 0.99 -1.93
N ASN A 59 18.24 1.63 -1.23
CA ASN A 59 19.08 2.73 -1.74
C ASN A 59 18.35 4.01 -2.20
N HIS A 60 17.03 4.10 -2.07
CA HIS A 60 16.26 5.27 -2.53
C HIS A 60 15.60 6.05 -1.39
N GLY A 61 14.94 5.35 -0.46
CA GLY A 61 14.07 6.03 0.50
C GLY A 61 13.27 5.09 1.39
N PHE A 62 12.20 5.60 1.99
CA PHE A 62 11.26 4.80 2.75
C PHE A 62 9.87 5.42 2.80
N TRP A 63 8.86 4.57 2.89
CA TRP A 63 7.46 4.97 3.11
C TRP A 63 7.16 5.11 4.59
N LYS A 64 6.76 6.31 5.00
CA LYS A 64 6.39 6.62 6.39
C LYS A 64 4.86 6.70 6.52
N ALA A 65 4.29 5.98 7.49
CA ALA A 65 2.87 6.12 7.80
C ALA A 65 2.55 7.56 8.22
N THR A 66 1.42 8.08 7.75
CA THR A 66 0.87 9.36 8.17
C THR A 66 -0.57 9.18 8.65
N GLY A 67 -0.90 9.83 9.77
CA GLY A 67 -2.22 9.74 10.39
C GLY A 67 -2.53 8.38 11.02
N LYS A 68 -3.81 8.23 11.41
CA LYS A 68 -4.37 6.99 11.96
C LYS A 68 -4.77 6.05 10.82
N GLU A 69 -4.70 4.74 11.07
CA GLU A 69 -5.30 3.74 10.17
C GLU A 69 -6.83 3.80 10.28
N ASN A 70 -7.52 3.72 9.14
CA ASN A 70 -8.97 3.82 9.05
C ASN A 70 -9.57 2.47 8.67
N SER A 71 -10.67 2.09 9.31
CA SER A 71 -11.46 0.92 8.91
C SER A 71 -12.13 1.15 7.57
N VAL A 72 -12.17 0.12 6.74
CA VAL A 72 -12.91 0.10 5.47
C VAL A 72 -14.17 -0.73 5.70
N MET A 73 -15.33 -0.09 5.52
CA MET A 73 -16.64 -0.68 5.78
C MET A 73 -17.36 -0.99 4.47
N ASN A 74 -18.07 -2.11 4.41
CA ASN A 74 -19.02 -2.44 3.36
C ASN A 74 -20.31 -2.95 4.03
N ASN A 75 -21.44 -2.26 3.83
CA ASN A 75 -22.72 -2.59 4.48
C ASN A 75 -22.58 -2.85 6.00
N ASP A 76 -21.96 -1.91 6.71
CA ASP A 76 -21.66 -1.98 8.16
C ASP A 76 -20.75 -3.13 8.62
N VAL A 77 -20.16 -3.87 7.68
CA VAL A 77 -19.14 -4.89 7.96
C VAL A 77 -17.75 -4.33 7.69
N GLU A 78 -16.85 -4.40 8.66
CA GLU A 78 -15.44 -4.06 8.47
C GLU A 78 -14.74 -5.13 7.60
N ILE A 79 -14.41 -4.77 6.37
CA ILE A 79 -13.79 -5.67 5.38
C ILE A 79 -12.26 -5.52 5.33
N GLY A 80 -11.72 -4.46 5.94
CA GLY A 80 -10.31 -4.17 5.85
C GLY A 80 -9.94 -2.85 6.47
N PHE A 81 -8.74 -2.39 6.13
CA PHE A 81 -8.13 -1.19 6.70
C PHE A 81 -7.35 -0.43 5.63
N LYS A 82 -7.32 0.89 5.77
CA LYS A 82 -6.64 1.84 4.90
C LYS A 82 -5.63 2.64 5.71
N ARG A 83 -4.39 2.74 5.22
CA ARG A 83 -3.33 3.54 5.82
C ARG A 83 -2.68 4.45 4.78
N SER A 84 -2.58 5.74 5.09
CA SER A 84 -1.85 6.71 4.27
C SER A 84 -0.36 6.65 4.56
N LEU A 85 0.46 6.78 3.52
CA LEU A 85 1.91 6.86 3.61
C LEU A 85 2.44 8.03 2.79
N VAL A 86 3.57 8.59 3.21
CA VAL A 86 4.34 9.58 2.45
C VAL A 86 5.74 9.02 2.23
N PHE A 87 6.26 9.17 1.01
CA PHE A 87 7.61 8.75 0.69
C PHE A 87 8.63 9.81 1.14
N TYR A 88 9.72 9.35 1.75
CA TYR A 88 10.88 10.14 2.07
C TYR A 88 12.07 9.60 1.29
N THR A 89 12.82 10.47 0.60
CA THR A 89 14.10 10.08 0.01
C THR A 89 15.18 10.02 1.09
N GLY A 90 16.21 9.22 0.83
CA GLY A 90 17.38 9.08 1.71
C GLY A 90 17.43 7.75 2.45
N LYS A 91 18.65 7.37 2.88
CA LYS A 91 18.89 6.10 3.55
C LYS A 91 18.63 6.25 5.05
N GLN A 92 17.81 5.37 5.60
CA GLN A 92 17.68 5.24 7.05
C GLN A 92 18.95 4.57 7.62
N GLY A 93 19.98 5.36 7.98
CA GLY A 93 21.29 4.86 8.44
C GLY A 93 22.13 5.88 9.24
N LYS A 94 23.13 5.37 10.00
CA LYS A 94 23.78 5.97 11.19
C LYS A 94 24.71 7.19 11.00
N THR A 95 24.91 7.72 9.80
CA THR A 95 25.90 8.80 9.55
C THR A 95 25.22 10.15 9.28
N LYS A 96 25.85 11.24 9.74
CA LYS A 96 25.27 12.59 9.87
C LYS A 96 24.96 13.36 8.56
N GLU A 97 25.13 12.78 7.37
CA GLU A 97 24.91 13.51 6.10
C GLU A 97 24.13 12.69 5.07
N LEU A 98 22.88 12.39 5.37
CA LEU A 98 21.82 12.29 4.37
C LEU A 98 20.54 12.84 5.00
N VAL A 99 20.06 13.97 4.50
CA VAL A 99 18.83 14.60 4.97
C VAL A 99 17.65 13.79 4.44
N ASN A 100 16.82 13.23 5.32
CA ASN A 100 15.57 12.61 4.90
C ASN A 100 14.62 13.71 4.39
N LEU A 101 14.37 13.76 3.08
CA LEU A 101 13.52 14.78 2.48
C LEU A 101 12.13 14.21 2.25
N LYS A 102 11.13 14.90 2.79
CA LYS A 102 9.72 14.57 2.52
C LYS A 102 9.41 14.89 1.06
N THR A 103 8.82 13.95 0.35
CA THR A 103 8.35 14.16 -1.03
C THR A 103 6.83 14.43 -1.06
N ASN A 104 6.31 14.71 -2.25
CA ASN A 104 4.87 14.81 -2.51
C ASN A 104 4.22 13.46 -2.85
N TRP A 105 4.99 12.38 -2.89
CA TRP A 105 4.45 11.05 -3.18
C TRP A 105 3.65 10.51 -2.00
N ILE A 106 2.40 10.18 -2.28
CA ILE A 106 1.44 9.64 -1.31
C ILE A 106 1.00 8.26 -1.77
N MET A 107 0.86 7.35 -0.82
CA MET A 107 0.29 6.02 -1.04
C MET A 107 -0.87 5.77 -0.10
N GLN A 108 -1.87 5.07 -0.60
CA GLN A 108 -2.96 4.51 0.19
C GLN A 108 -2.80 2.99 0.21
N GLU A 109 -2.28 2.46 1.32
CA GLU A 109 -2.13 1.02 1.55
C GLU A 109 -3.48 0.47 2.06
N PHE A 110 -4.07 -0.46 1.32
CA PHE A 110 -5.27 -1.19 1.73
C PHE A 110 -4.91 -2.61 2.13
N ARG A 111 -5.51 -3.09 3.22
CA ARG A 111 -5.37 -4.48 3.68
C ARG A 111 -6.74 -5.07 3.97
N ILE A 112 -6.92 -6.34 3.60
CA ILE A 112 -8.10 -7.11 3.95
C ILE A 112 -8.00 -7.51 5.43
N LYS A 113 -9.13 -7.58 6.12
CA LYS A 113 -9.22 -8.11 7.47
C LYS A 113 -9.05 -9.63 7.44
N ASP A 114 -8.23 -10.19 8.30
CA ASP A 114 -8.13 -11.65 8.42
C ASP A 114 -9.51 -12.21 8.81
N PHE A 115 -10.06 -13.08 7.97
CA PHE A 115 -11.32 -13.74 8.25
C PHE A 115 -11.03 -15.05 8.99
N THR A 116 -11.28 -15.05 10.30
CA THR A 116 -11.34 -16.29 11.07
C THR A 116 -12.69 -16.94 10.81
N ILE A 117 -12.75 -17.90 9.87
CA ILE A 117 -13.88 -18.83 9.85
C ILE A 117 -13.68 -19.72 11.07
N SER A 118 -14.71 -19.90 11.91
CA SER A 118 -14.63 -20.65 13.17
C SER A 118 -13.91 -21.99 12.99
N GLY A 119 -12.64 -22.06 13.42
CA GLY A 119 -11.78 -23.24 13.36
C GLY A 119 -10.72 -23.28 12.25
N ALA A 120 -10.71 -22.36 11.29
CA ALA A 120 -9.68 -22.29 10.25
C ALA A 120 -9.28 -20.83 9.93
N THR A 121 -8.03 -20.48 10.25
CA THR A 121 -7.38 -19.28 9.72
C THR A 121 -7.11 -19.50 8.24
N LEU A 122 -7.92 -18.89 7.36
CA LEU A 122 -7.60 -18.86 5.94
C LEU A 122 -6.48 -17.84 5.72
N TYR A 123 -5.24 -18.31 5.68
CA TYR A 123 -4.16 -17.52 5.10
C TYR A 123 -4.45 -17.38 3.60
N SER A 124 -4.52 -16.14 3.11
CA SER A 124 -4.48 -15.81 1.68
C SER A 124 -3.09 -16.20 1.14
N ASN A 125 -2.86 -17.48 0.93
CA ASN A 125 -1.72 -17.96 0.17
C ASN A 125 -2.07 -17.78 -1.32
N LYS A 126 -1.54 -16.74 -1.95
CA LYS A 126 -1.37 -16.75 -3.42
C LYS A 126 -0.28 -17.78 -3.72
N VAL A 127 -0.62 -18.75 -4.58
CA VAL A 127 0.29 -19.72 -5.22
C VAL A 127 1.26 -19.00 -6.13
#